data_AF-U4LD68-F1
#
_entry.id   AF-U4LD68-F1
#
_cell.length_a   1.000
_cell.length_b   1.000
_cell.length_c   1.000
_cell.angle_alpha   90.00
_cell.angle_beta   90.00
_cell.angle_gamma   90.00
#
_symmetry.space_group_name_H-M   'P 1'
#
loop_
_entity.id
_entity.type
_entity.pdbx_description
1 polymer ?
#
loop_
_entity_poly.entity_id
_entity_poly.type
_entity_poly.pdbx_seq_one_letter_code
_entity_poly.pdbx_strand_id
1 'polypeptide(L)'
;MAGFWHRRRSSIIRVRASPFLTTNEPTAQPTTPKPSNPKLLKRSQSSDQLAAMGLFGTSTTKSTEPETKIAPNRSQRAKCWEARDAFFECLDRNSIIDSVKEDKKAKEVCGGENVKFEKECVASWVEYFKKRRVMEYNRDQMMKGLQNEGAQQVAIPDPVGQAQVSPK
;
A
#
# COMPACT_ATOMS: atom_id res chain seq x y z
N MET A 1 33.81 -48.35 58.74
CA MET A 1 35.24 -47.99 58.70
C MET A 1 35.52 -47.37 57.34
N ALA A 2 36.15 -46.18 57.32
CA ALA A 2 36.81 -45.42 56.24
C ALA A 2 36.39 -45.65 54.77
N GLY A 3 36.18 -44.65 53.90
CA GLY A 3 36.63 -43.26 53.90
C GLY A 3 37.10 -42.87 52.48
N PHE A 4 37.00 -41.57 52.17
CA PHE A 4 37.69 -40.84 51.09
C PHE A 4 37.27 -41.09 49.62
N TRP A 5 36.45 -40.25 48.99
CA TRP A 5 36.71 -38.87 48.48
C TRP A 5 37.87 -38.74 47.48
N HIS A 6 37.53 -38.75 46.19
CA HIS A 6 38.14 -37.93 45.13
C HIS A 6 36.94 -37.34 44.36
N ARG A 7 36.60 -36.06 44.31
CA ARG A 7 37.31 -34.75 44.22
C ARG A 7 38.12 -34.54 42.92
N ARG A 8 37.39 -33.92 41.96
CA ARG A 8 37.76 -32.82 41.03
C ARG A 8 38.60 -33.10 39.78
N ARG A 9 37.94 -32.86 38.64
CA ARG A 9 38.27 -31.76 37.69
C ARG A 9 37.03 -31.51 36.83
N SER A 10 36.15 -30.57 37.18
CA SER A 10 36.23 -29.15 36.78
C SER A 10 36.79 -28.95 35.37
N SER A 11 35.98 -29.23 34.35
CA SER A 11 35.99 -28.46 33.11
C SER A 11 34.87 -27.43 33.20
N ILE A 12 35.22 -26.31 33.81
CA ILE A 12 34.43 -25.08 33.79
C ILE A 12 34.51 -24.58 32.35
N ILE A 13 33.50 -24.87 31.53
CA ILE A 13 33.28 -24.10 30.31
C ILE A 13 32.57 -22.83 30.77
N ARG A 14 33.35 -21.76 30.98
CA ARG A 14 32.83 -20.39 31.04
C ARG A 14 32.31 -20.04 29.65
N VAL A 15 31.02 -20.29 29.40
CA VAL A 15 30.34 -19.58 28.32
C VAL A 15 30.07 -18.18 28.84
N ARG A 16 30.85 -17.22 28.32
CA ARG A 16 30.66 -15.79 28.58
C ARG A 16 29.22 -15.42 28.25
N ALA A 17 28.53 -14.84 29.23
CA ALA A 17 27.39 -13.98 28.97
C ALA A 17 27.92 -12.78 28.18
N SER A 18 27.51 -12.68 26.91
CA SER A 18 27.68 -11.48 26.10
C SER A 18 26.46 -10.58 26.31
N PRO A 19 26.61 -9.36 26.83
CA PRO A 19 25.60 -8.33 26.71
C PRO A 19 25.83 -7.64 25.37
N PHE A 20 25.16 -8.10 24.32
CA PHE A 20 25.19 -7.41 23.03
C PHE A 20 23.76 -7.16 22.56
N LEU A 21 23.29 -5.98 22.96
CA LEU A 21 22.50 -5.06 22.15
C LEU A 21 21.24 -5.64 21.48
N THR A 22 20.10 -5.29 22.08
CA THR A 22 18.85 -5.01 21.39
C THR A 22 19.14 -4.25 20.09
N THR A 23 19.13 -4.97 18.96
CA THR A 23 18.84 -4.36 17.67
C THR A 23 17.33 -4.22 17.59
N ASN A 24 16.86 -2.98 17.75
CA ASN A 24 15.56 -2.59 17.18
C ASN A 24 15.67 -2.80 15.67
N GLU A 25 15.14 -3.91 15.20
CA GLU A 25 14.91 -4.16 13.79
C GLU A 25 13.69 -3.33 13.38
N PRO A 26 13.83 -2.34 12.47
CA PRO A 26 12.67 -1.65 11.96
C PRO A 26 11.86 -2.67 11.17
N THR A 27 10.66 -2.97 11.67
CA THR A 27 9.64 -3.77 11.00
C THR A 27 9.56 -3.36 9.54
N ALA A 28 10.17 -4.17 8.67
CA ALA A 28 9.99 -4.09 7.25
C ALA A 28 8.49 -4.25 6.99
N GLN A 29 7.89 -3.19 6.45
CA GLN A 29 6.49 -3.17 6.08
C GLN A 29 6.23 -4.35 5.13
N PRO A 30 5.18 -5.16 5.36
CA PRO A 30 4.75 -6.12 4.36
C PRO A 30 4.34 -5.34 3.13
N THR A 31 5.08 -5.49 2.03
CA THR A 31 4.72 -4.92 0.74
C THR A 31 3.37 -5.50 0.34
N THR A 32 2.32 -4.69 0.44
CA THR A 32 0.99 -5.08 0.00
C THR A 32 1.06 -5.46 -1.48
N PRO A 33 0.51 -6.62 -1.90
CA PRO A 33 0.41 -6.93 -3.31
C PRO A 33 -0.52 -5.91 -3.99
N LYS A 34 0.04 -5.21 -4.98
CA LYS A 34 -0.65 -4.29 -5.88
C LYS A 34 -1.93 -4.93 -6.40
N PRO A 35 -3.13 -4.37 -6.17
CA PRO A 35 -4.35 -4.91 -6.74
C PRO A 35 -4.32 -4.72 -8.25
N SER A 36 -4.06 -5.81 -8.98
CA SER A 36 -4.44 -5.94 -10.38
C SER A 36 -5.97 -5.86 -10.46
N ASN A 37 -6.46 -4.89 -11.21
CA ASN A 37 -7.88 -4.62 -11.41
C ASN A 37 -8.49 -5.74 -12.28
N PRO A 38 -9.39 -6.61 -11.78
CA PRO A 38 -10.23 -7.38 -12.67
C PRO A 38 -11.34 -6.45 -13.16
N LYS A 39 -11.36 -6.19 -14.48
CA LYS A 39 -12.46 -5.47 -15.14
C LYS A 39 -13.78 -6.16 -14.76
N LEU A 40 -14.56 -5.50 -13.91
CA LEU A 40 -15.95 -5.86 -13.68
C LEU A 40 -16.74 -5.45 -14.92
N LEU A 41 -17.17 -6.46 -15.67
CA LEU A 41 -18.08 -6.35 -16.79
C LEU A 41 -19.33 -5.56 -16.38
N LYS A 42 -19.56 -4.43 -17.03
CA LYS A 42 -20.90 -3.87 -17.13
C LYS A 42 -21.58 -4.50 -18.35
N ARG A 43 -22.47 -5.44 -18.03
CA ARG A 43 -23.62 -5.88 -18.82
C ARG A 43 -24.47 -4.65 -19.21
N SER A 44 -25.07 -4.72 -20.40
CA SER A 44 -26.05 -3.80 -20.98
C SER A 44 -25.46 -2.65 -21.80
N GLN A 45 -25.38 -2.86 -23.11
CA GLN A 45 -26.28 -2.18 -24.05
C GLN A 45 -26.23 -2.85 -25.42
N SER A 46 -27.43 -3.19 -25.91
CA SER A 46 -27.86 -3.26 -27.31
C SER A 46 -26.85 -3.75 -28.36
N SER A 47 -27.15 -4.93 -28.89
CA SER A 47 -26.84 -5.37 -30.25
C SER A 47 -26.99 -4.23 -31.25
N ASP A 48 -25.87 -3.79 -31.81
CA ASP A 48 -25.63 -3.55 -33.23
C ASP A 48 -24.52 -2.51 -33.37
N GLN A 49 -23.33 -2.97 -33.79
CA GLN A 49 -22.37 -2.30 -34.69
C GLN A 49 -21.04 -3.08 -34.64
N LEU A 50 -20.98 -4.13 -35.45
CA LEU A 50 -19.76 -4.76 -35.91
C LEU A 50 -19.11 -3.85 -36.97
N ALA A 51 -17.99 -3.20 -36.67
CA ALA A 51 -16.94 -2.90 -37.65
C ALA A 51 -15.70 -2.26 -36.98
N ALA A 52 -14.53 -2.74 -37.42
CA ALA A 52 -13.20 -2.12 -37.31
C ALA A 52 -12.53 -2.08 -35.92
N MET A 53 -11.87 -3.19 -35.58
CA MET A 53 -10.68 -3.23 -34.73
C MET A 53 -9.56 -2.38 -35.36
N GLY A 54 -9.29 -1.20 -34.78
CA GLY A 54 -8.22 -0.29 -35.18
C GLY A 54 -7.25 -0.04 -34.02
N LEU A 55 -6.03 -0.54 -34.18
CA LEU A 55 -4.90 -0.50 -33.24
C LEU A 55 -4.45 0.93 -32.94
N PHE A 56 -4.06 1.16 -31.67
CA PHE A 56 -3.45 2.36 -31.08
C PHE A 56 -2.70 3.27 -32.08
N GLY A 57 -3.42 4.27 -32.61
CA GLY A 57 -2.84 5.33 -33.42
C GLY A 57 -2.20 6.40 -32.53
N THR A 58 -0.87 6.46 -32.50
CA THR A 58 -0.11 7.58 -31.95
C THR A 58 -0.05 8.71 -32.98
N SER A 59 -0.81 9.79 -32.78
CA SER A 59 -0.61 11.03 -33.54
C SER A 59 -0.05 12.11 -32.62
N THR A 60 1.21 12.47 -32.87
CA THR A 60 1.84 13.69 -32.34
C THR A 60 1.10 14.89 -32.92
N THR A 61 0.43 15.67 -32.07
CA THR A 61 -0.03 17.03 -32.40
C THR A 61 0.37 17.98 -31.28
N LYS A 62 1.22 18.95 -31.65
CA LYS A 62 1.63 20.10 -30.84
C LYS A 62 0.50 21.12 -30.90
N SER A 63 -0.23 21.32 -29.80
CA SER A 63 -1.30 22.33 -29.71
C SER A 63 -1.21 23.06 -28.38
N THR A 64 -1.12 24.38 -28.47
CA THR A 64 -1.10 25.33 -27.37
C THR A 64 -2.50 25.44 -26.77
N GLU A 65 -2.62 24.85 -25.57
CA GLU A 65 -3.51 25.12 -24.42
C GLU A 65 -4.92 25.69 -24.65
N PRO A 66 -5.92 24.83 -24.46
CA PRO A 66 -6.84 24.99 -23.33
C PRO A 66 -6.57 23.91 -22.29
N GLU A 67 -6.85 24.23 -21.02
CA GLU A 67 -6.71 23.41 -19.80
C GLU A 67 -7.36 22.03 -19.95
N THR A 68 -6.65 21.15 -20.63
CA THR A 68 -6.93 19.72 -20.73
C THR A 68 -6.10 19.06 -19.65
N LYS A 69 -6.62 17.96 -19.09
CA LYS A 69 -6.02 17.18 -18.00
C LYS A 69 -4.68 16.57 -18.45
N ILE A 70 -3.65 17.41 -18.59
CA ILE A 70 -2.30 17.02 -18.97
C ILE A 70 -1.77 16.19 -17.81
N ALA A 71 -1.41 14.95 -18.11
CA ALA A 71 -0.82 14.08 -17.12
C ALA A 71 0.47 14.76 -16.59
N PRO A 72 0.62 14.92 -15.26
CA PRO A 72 1.80 15.56 -14.70
C PRO A 72 3.07 14.84 -15.16
N ASN A 73 4.12 15.62 -15.43
CA ASN A 73 5.44 15.11 -15.81
C ASN A 73 5.97 14.12 -14.75
N ARG A 74 6.86 13.20 -15.13
CA ARG A 74 7.38 12.16 -14.21
C ARG A 74 7.95 12.75 -12.91
N SER A 75 8.67 13.87 -12.99
CA SER A 75 9.21 14.58 -11.83
C SER A 75 8.11 15.18 -10.93
N GLN A 76 7.05 15.76 -11.52
CA GLN A 76 5.90 16.28 -10.77
C GLN A 76 5.14 15.16 -10.05
N ARG A 77 5.03 13.97 -10.66
CA ARG A 77 4.44 12.80 -9.99
C ARG A 77 5.23 12.33 -8.77
N ALA A 78 6.56 12.39 -8.84
CA ALA A 78 7.41 12.05 -7.68
C ALA A 78 7.13 13.01 -6.52
N LYS A 79 7.12 14.32 -6.77
CA LYS A 79 6.78 15.33 -5.76
C LYS A 79 5.37 15.15 -5.19
N CYS A 80 4.40 14.82 -6.04
CA CYS A 80 3.04 14.53 -5.61
C CYS A 80 2.99 13.30 -4.68
N TRP A 81 3.74 12.24 -4.95
CA TRP A 81 3.81 11.06 -4.06
C TRP A 81 4.48 11.39 -2.74
N GLU A 82 5.56 12.18 -2.74
CA GLU A 82 6.21 12.65 -1.52
C GLU A 82 5.26 13.50 -0.65
N ALA A 83 4.55 14.44 -1.26
CA ALA A 83 3.57 15.28 -0.54
C ALA A 83 2.37 14.47 -0.04
N ARG A 84 1.91 13.47 -0.80
CA ARG A 84 0.86 12.53 -0.39
C ARG A 84 1.28 11.75 0.85
N ASP A 85 2.47 11.18 0.82
CA ASP A 85 2.94 10.30 1.89
C ASP A 85 3.17 11.10 3.18
N ALA A 86 3.68 12.33 3.09
CA ALA A 86 3.78 13.24 4.24
C ALA A 86 2.41 13.59 4.85
N PHE A 87 1.39 13.85 4.01
CA PHE A 87 0.03 14.11 4.49
C PHE A 87 -0.55 12.88 5.20
N PHE A 88 -0.40 11.70 4.61
CA PHE A 88 -0.89 10.46 5.19
C PHE A 88 -0.16 10.05 6.47
N GLU A 89 1.15 10.26 6.55
CA GLU A 89 1.92 10.06 7.78
C GLU A 89 1.41 10.97 8.92
N CYS A 90 1.05 12.22 8.62
CA CYS A 90 0.43 13.09 9.60
C CYS A 90 -0.94 12.54 10.06
N LEU A 91 -1.78 12.07 9.13
CA LEU A 91 -3.06 11.45 9.50
C LEU A 91 -2.88 10.19 10.35
N ASP A 92 -1.89 9.36 10.04
CA ASP A 92 -1.58 8.12 10.78
C ASP A 92 -1.11 8.42 12.21
N ARG A 93 -0.25 9.44 12.39
CA ARG A 93 0.17 9.90 13.73
C ARG A 93 -1.00 10.36 14.60
N ASN A 94 -2.07 10.86 13.97
CA ASN A 94 -3.26 11.37 14.65
C ASN A 94 -4.44 10.40 14.60
N SER A 95 -4.22 9.17 14.13
CA SER A 95 -5.25 8.11 14.01
C SER A 95 -6.49 8.51 13.19
N ILE A 96 -6.30 9.34 12.16
CA ILE A 96 -7.37 9.76 11.24
C ILE A 96 -7.35 8.85 10.00
N ILE A 97 -8.36 7.98 9.88
CA ILE A 97 -8.51 7.11 8.70
C ILE A 97 -9.19 7.84 7.53
N ASP A 98 -10.32 8.51 7.81
CA ASP A 98 -11.17 9.15 6.80
C ASP A 98 -11.03 10.68 6.83
N SER A 99 -10.08 11.20 6.05
CA SER A 99 -9.88 12.64 5.88
C SER A 99 -10.96 13.32 5.03
N VAL A 100 -11.90 12.57 4.43
CA VAL A 100 -13.00 13.12 3.62
C VAL A 100 -14.18 13.47 4.51
N LYS A 101 -14.51 12.61 5.48
CA LYS A 101 -15.56 12.88 6.47
C LYS A 101 -15.10 13.82 7.58
N GLU A 102 -13.86 13.69 8.01
CA GLU A 102 -13.28 14.48 9.11
C GLU A 102 -12.33 15.56 8.56
N ASP A 103 -12.79 16.30 7.54
CA ASP A 103 -11.95 17.28 6.85
C ASP A 103 -11.50 18.42 7.77
N LYS A 104 -12.36 18.84 8.71
CA LYS A 104 -12.05 19.85 9.72
C LYS A 104 -10.90 19.42 10.62
N LYS A 105 -10.99 18.23 11.22
CA LYS A 105 -9.94 17.68 12.09
C LYS A 105 -8.63 17.46 11.33
N ALA A 106 -8.73 16.96 10.09
CA ALA A 106 -7.56 16.77 9.23
C ALA A 106 -6.87 18.11 8.89
N LYS A 107 -7.62 19.19 8.67
CA LYS A 107 -7.05 20.53 8.41
C LYS A 107 -6.49 21.20 9.65
N GLU A 108 -7.11 21.01 10.82
CA GLU A 108 -6.61 21.56 12.09
C GLU A 108 -5.26 20.95 12.47
N VAL A 109 -5.12 19.63 12.28
CA VAL A 109 -3.93 18.90 12.72
C VAL A 109 -2.87 18.78 11.64
N CYS A 110 -3.29 18.53 10.39
CA CYS A 110 -2.41 18.25 9.24
C CYS A 110 -2.60 19.27 8.11
N GLY A 111 -3.01 20.51 8.43
CA GLY A 111 -3.29 21.55 7.44
C GLY A 111 -2.08 21.93 6.60
N GLY A 112 -0.88 21.97 7.19
CA GLY A 112 0.35 22.32 6.49
C GLY A 112 0.69 21.32 5.38
N GLU A 113 0.60 20.03 5.68
CA GLU A 113 0.82 18.93 4.74
C GLU A 113 -0.32 18.83 3.73
N ASN A 114 -1.58 19.07 4.13
CA ASN A 114 -2.71 19.07 3.21
C ASN A 114 -2.58 20.16 2.13
N VAL A 115 -2.12 21.36 2.50
CA VAL A 115 -1.87 22.44 1.54
C VAL A 115 -0.76 22.07 0.56
N LYS A 116 0.34 21.45 1.03
CA LYS A 116 1.41 20.96 0.15
C LYS A 116 0.90 19.87 -0.79
N PHE A 117 0.08 18.95 -0.27
CA PHE A 117 -0.51 17.87 -1.06
C PHE A 117 -1.43 18.40 -2.15
N GLU A 118 -2.30 19.37 -1.84
CA GLU A 118 -3.19 20.02 -2.82
C GLU A 118 -2.43 20.90 -3.83
N LYS A 119 -1.26 21.43 -3.45
CA LYS A 119 -0.42 22.24 -4.34
C LYS A 119 0.43 21.43 -5.31
N GLU A 120 1.04 20.34 -4.86
CA GLU A 120 1.97 19.53 -5.67
C GLU A 120 1.23 18.46 -6.51
N CYS A 121 0.03 18.04 -6.09
CA CYS A 121 -0.78 17.06 -6.82
C CYS A 121 -1.92 17.69 -7.62
N VAL A 122 -2.35 16.98 -8.66
CA VAL A 122 -3.57 17.31 -9.39
C VAL A 122 -4.79 17.07 -8.49
N ALA A 123 -5.76 17.98 -8.47
CA ALA A 123 -6.95 17.90 -7.61
C ALA A 123 -7.71 16.55 -7.72
N SER A 124 -7.83 16.01 -8.95
CA SER A 124 -8.47 14.69 -9.17
C SER A 124 -7.71 13.53 -8.53
N TRP A 125 -6.38 13.63 -8.42
CA TRP A 125 -5.56 12.63 -7.75
C TRP A 125 -5.68 12.73 -6.24
N VAL A 126 -5.71 13.96 -5.70
CA VAL A 126 -5.92 14.22 -4.27
C VAL A 126 -7.22 13.58 -3.81
N GLU A 127 -8.32 13.84 -4.53
CA GLU A 127 -9.63 13.26 -4.22
C GLU A 127 -9.61 11.73 -4.31
N TYR A 128 -9.00 11.18 -5.38
CA TYR A 128 -8.87 9.74 -5.56
C TYR A 128 -8.10 9.09 -4.41
N PHE A 129 -6.94 9.62 -4.01
CA PHE A 129 -6.13 9.04 -2.95
C PHE A 129 -6.83 9.10 -1.59
N LYS A 130 -7.49 10.23 -1.26
CA LYS A 130 -8.28 10.37 -0.02
C LYS A 130 -9.39 9.31 0.03
N LYS A 131 -10.13 9.11 -1.06
CA LYS A 131 -11.17 8.05 -1.16
C LYS A 131 -10.58 6.64 -1.11
N ARG A 132 -9.44 6.42 -1.77
CA ARG A 132 -8.80 5.10 -1.87
C ARG A 132 -8.39 4.57 -0.51
N ARG A 133 -7.81 5.42 0.35
CA ARG A 133 -7.42 5.07 1.72
C ARG A 133 -8.60 4.51 2.54
N VAL A 134 -9.77 5.15 2.46
CA VAL A 134 -10.99 4.69 3.16
C VAL A 134 -11.51 3.37 2.57
N MET A 135 -11.52 3.23 1.25
CA MET A 135 -11.96 2.00 0.60
C MET A 135 -11.06 0.81 0.95
N GLU A 136 -9.73 0.99 0.95
CA GLU A 136 -8.78 -0.05 1.30
C GLU A 136 -8.92 -0.45 2.77
N TYR A 137 -9.05 0.53 3.67
CA TYR A 137 -9.34 0.27 5.08
C TYR A 137 -10.61 -0.57 5.25
N ASN A 138 -11.73 -0.16 4.63
CA ASN A 138 -12.99 -0.90 4.72
C ASN A 138 -12.89 -2.31 4.13
N ARG A 139 -12.17 -2.47 3.01
CA ARG A 139 -11.93 -3.77 2.39
C ARG A 139 -11.16 -4.67 3.35
N ASP A 140 -10.13 -4.16 4.00
CA ASP A 140 -9.32 -4.93 4.93
C ASP A 140 -10.08 -5.27 6.22
N GLN A 141 -10.94 -4.37 6.72
CA GLN A 141 -11.85 -4.69 7.83
C GLN A 141 -12.83 -5.82 7.46
N MET A 142 -13.40 -5.76 6.25
CA MET A 142 -14.28 -6.83 5.75
C MET A 142 -13.54 -8.16 5.63
N MET A 143 -12.33 -8.17 5.07
CA MET A 143 -11.53 -9.39 4.96
C MET A 143 -11.17 -9.97 6.33
N LYS A 144 -10.82 -9.12 7.30
CA LYS A 144 -10.57 -9.55 8.69
C LYS A 144 -11.83 -10.12 9.35
N GLY A 145 -12.99 -9.52 9.12
CA GLY A 145 -14.28 -10.04 9.61
C GLY A 145 -14.57 -11.45 9.11
N LEU A 146 -14.45 -11.67 7.79
CA LEU A 146 -14.66 -12.98 7.18
C LEU A 146 -13.67 -14.04 7.70
N GLN A 147 -12.40 -13.67 7.90
CA GLN A 147 -11.40 -14.56 8.47
C GLN A 147 -11.75 -14.97 9.91
N ASN A 148 -12.26 -14.05 10.71
CA ASN A 148 -12.71 -14.33 12.08
C ASN A 148 -13.95 -15.22 12.11
N GLU A 149 -14.83 -15.12 11.11
CA GLU A 149 -16.01 -15.98 10.92
C GLU A 149 -15.65 -17.38 10.36
N GLY A 150 -14.36 -17.67 10.18
CA GLY A 150 -13.88 -18.97 9.71
C GLY A 150 -13.94 -19.16 8.19
N ALA A 151 -14.18 -18.09 7.43
CA ALA A 151 -14.12 -18.14 5.97
C ALA A 151 -12.65 -18.32 5.54
N GLN A 152 -12.32 -19.51 5.06
CA GLN A 152 -11.02 -19.79 4.46
C GLN A 152 -10.94 -19.14 3.08
N GLN A 153 -9.81 -18.49 2.79
CA GLN A 153 -9.53 -17.93 1.48
C GLN A 153 -9.49 -19.07 0.46
N VAL A 154 -10.54 -19.18 -0.34
CA VAL A 154 -10.58 -20.11 -1.47
C VAL A 154 -9.63 -19.56 -2.53
N ALA A 155 -8.55 -20.27 -2.79
CA ALA A 155 -7.68 -19.97 -3.93
C ALA A 155 -8.50 -20.20 -5.19
N ILE A 156 -8.94 -19.11 -5.82
CA ILE A 156 -9.56 -19.18 -7.13
C ILE A 156 -8.43 -19.49 -8.12
N PRO A 157 -8.45 -20.63 -8.82
CA PRO A 157 -7.46 -20.91 -9.84
C PRO A 157 -7.55 -19.82 -10.92
N ASP A 158 -6.44 -19.14 -11.17
CA ASP A 158 -6.35 -18.10 -12.19
C ASP A 158 -6.74 -18.69 -13.56
N PRO A 159 -7.75 -18.13 -14.27
CA PRO A 159 -8.17 -18.64 -15.57
C PRO A 159 -7.18 -18.32 -16.71
N VAL A 160 -5.97 -17.86 -16.38
CA VAL A 160 -4.90 -17.58 -17.34
C VAL A 160 -3.63 -18.16 -16.79
N GLY A 161 -3.08 -19.18 -17.45
CA GLY A 161 -1.80 -19.78 -17.12
C GLY A 161 -0.69 -18.74 -17.09
N GLN A 162 -0.41 -18.20 -15.91
CA GLN A 162 0.72 -17.35 -15.64
C GLN A 162 1.68 -18.15 -14.76
N ALA A 163 2.90 -18.29 -15.26
CA ALA A 163 3.98 -19.00 -14.61
C ALA A 163 4.18 -18.47 -13.19
N GLN A 164 4.30 -19.40 -12.25
CA GLN A 164 4.57 -19.18 -10.84
C GLN A 164 5.80 -18.27 -10.70
N VAL A 165 5.63 -17.03 -10.24
CA VAL A 165 6.76 -16.26 -9.71
C VAL A 165 6.94 -16.68 -8.26
N SER A 166 7.72 -17.75 -8.07
CA SER A 166 8.16 -18.18 -6.75
C SER A 166 9.07 -17.11 -6.13
N PRO A 167 8.90 -16.78 -4.83
CA PRO A 167 9.86 -15.95 -4.12
C PRO A 167 11.19 -16.72 -3.98
N LYS A 168 12.30 -16.04 -4.29
CA LYS A 168 13.67 -16.54 -4.11
C LYS A 168 14.16 -16.24 -2.70
#